data_AF-A0A927HLQ3-F1
#
_entry.id   AF-A0A927HLQ3-F1
#
_cell.length_a   1.000
_cell.length_b   1.000
_cell.length_c   1.000
_cell.angle_alpha   90.00
_cell.angle_beta   90.00
_cell.angle_gamma   90.00
#
_symmetry.space_group_name_H-M   'P 1'
#
loop_
_entity.id
_entity.type
_entity.pdbx_description
1 polymer ?
#
loop_
_entity_poly.entity_id
_entity_poly.type
_entity_poly.pdbx_seq_one_letter_code
_entity_poly.pdbx_strand_id
1 'polypeptide(L)'
;MPLSEALESKMAAAQGGLFSLVGAEQITANTALGIGAEKQTNAAFLNVGFDGDHFSSLRVERVGVSGQIHGSIVIFAQDGLLDNIVTVSAGSGLAERVRYVIEPSTKGSRVFGVNKARADLSLVANPVHVVSSDLPDFFDLQKLEPVKWSEAALSLIDDYSNAVEPMIGDGGKWGDPLIANTVSKGRQNIIKMATNLTILRKMQGELTGHIPAVDLDDVRCAIEMERWLMDHHYQNLGGY
;
A
#
# COMPACT_ATOMS: atom_id res chain seq x y z
N MET A 1 13.65 -20.57 10.24
CA MET A 1 13.76 -19.13 10.55
C MET A 1 12.38 -18.54 10.35
N PRO A 2 11.81 -17.80 11.30
CA PRO A 2 10.57 -17.05 11.07
C PRO A 2 10.75 -16.12 9.86
N LEU A 3 9.86 -16.19 8.87
CA LEU A 3 10.08 -15.54 7.57
C LEU A 3 10.01 -14.00 7.63
N SER A 4 9.33 -13.39 8.61
CA SER A 4 9.39 -11.94 8.82
C SER A 4 10.81 -11.46 9.09
N GLU A 5 11.62 -12.29 9.75
CA GLU A 5 13.03 -12.04 10.02
C GLU A 5 13.92 -12.29 8.80
N ALA A 6 13.48 -13.13 7.86
CA ALA A 6 14.12 -13.32 6.56
C ALA A 6 13.84 -12.13 5.63
N LEU A 7 12.64 -11.54 5.70
CA LEU A 7 12.31 -10.31 5.00
C LEU A 7 13.24 -9.15 5.42
N GLU A 8 13.39 -8.97 6.74
CA GLU A 8 14.28 -7.98 7.35
C GLU A 8 15.75 -8.20 6.95
N SER A 9 16.28 -9.42 7.14
CA SER A 9 17.71 -9.69 6.98
C SER A 9 18.17 -9.98 5.56
N LYS A 10 17.32 -10.54 4.68
CA LYS A 10 17.72 -10.95 3.33
C LYS A 10 17.20 -10.04 2.23
N MET A 11 16.03 -9.43 2.38
CA MET A 11 15.46 -8.60 1.31
C MET A 11 15.87 -7.14 1.49
N ALA A 12 15.62 -6.53 2.65
CA ALA A 12 16.03 -5.13 2.86
C ALA A 12 17.54 -4.92 2.84
N ALA A 13 18.32 -5.76 3.52
CA ALA A 13 19.77 -5.60 3.55
C ALA A 13 20.45 -5.88 2.19
N ALA A 14 19.87 -6.75 1.35
CA ALA A 14 20.45 -7.11 0.05
C ALA A 14 19.92 -6.27 -1.13
N GLN A 15 18.76 -5.62 -1.00
CA GLN A 15 18.12 -4.81 -2.06
C GLN A 15 18.08 -3.32 -1.72
N GLY A 16 19.03 -2.84 -0.91
CA GLY A 16 19.15 -1.41 -0.60
C GLY A 16 17.94 -0.83 0.14
N GLY A 17 17.21 -1.63 0.92
CA GLY A 17 16.05 -1.20 1.70
C GLY A 17 14.70 -1.35 1.00
N LEU A 18 14.64 -1.95 -0.19
CA LEU A 18 13.38 -2.13 -0.93
C LEU A 18 12.78 -3.53 -0.74
N PHE A 19 11.45 -3.60 -0.68
CA PHE A 19 10.71 -4.84 -0.86
C PHE A 19 9.37 -4.62 -1.57
N SER A 20 9.00 -5.55 -2.44
CA SER A 20 7.68 -5.58 -3.08
C SER A 20 7.14 -7.00 -3.04
N LEU A 21 5.97 -7.18 -2.45
CA LEU A 21 5.29 -8.47 -2.35
C LEU A 21 3.94 -8.39 -3.05
N VAL A 22 3.79 -9.12 -4.14
CA VAL A 22 2.53 -9.23 -4.88
C VAL A 22 2.12 -10.69 -4.94
N GLY A 23 0.90 -11.01 -4.53
CA GLY A 23 0.43 -12.39 -4.53
C GLY A 23 -1.08 -12.53 -4.52
N ALA A 24 -1.57 -13.65 -5.03
CA ALA A 24 -3.01 -13.96 -5.09
C ALA A 24 -3.48 -14.91 -3.98
N GLU A 25 -2.68 -15.09 -2.93
CA GLU A 25 -2.94 -16.12 -1.91
C GLU A 25 -2.70 -15.63 -0.49
N GLN A 26 -3.43 -16.24 0.45
CA GLN A 26 -3.25 -16.07 1.89
C GLN A 26 -1.83 -16.43 2.34
N ILE A 27 -1.10 -17.27 1.59
CA ILE A 27 0.30 -17.63 1.86
C ILE A 27 1.22 -16.41 1.79
N THR A 28 1.00 -15.49 0.84
CA THR A 28 1.77 -14.24 0.74
C THR A 28 1.52 -13.37 1.98
N ALA A 29 0.28 -13.30 2.43
CA ALA A 29 -0.09 -12.58 3.65
C ALA A 29 0.53 -13.21 4.89
N ASN A 30 0.46 -14.53 5.03
CA ASN A 30 1.06 -15.26 6.15
C ASN A 30 2.58 -15.06 6.20
N THR A 31 3.21 -15.00 5.02
CA THR A 31 4.64 -14.77 4.90
C THR A 31 5.02 -13.36 5.32
N ALA A 32 4.33 -12.34 4.82
CA ALA A 32 4.63 -10.95 5.12
C ALA A 32 4.29 -10.59 6.57
N LEU A 33 3.12 -11.03 7.02
CA LEU A 33 2.54 -10.65 8.32
C LEU A 33 2.95 -11.60 9.43
N GLY A 34 3.55 -12.77 9.13
CA GLY A 34 3.89 -13.77 10.15
C GLY A 34 2.67 -14.46 10.78
N ILE A 35 1.52 -14.48 10.10
CA ILE A 35 0.31 -15.16 10.58
C ILE A 35 0.61 -16.66 10.77
N GLY A 36 0.38 -17.17 11.98
CA GLY A 36 0.64 -18.57 12.35
C GLY A 36 2.07 -18.89 12.81
N ALA A 37 2.95 -17.89 12.92
CA ALA A 37 4.27 -18.08 13.51
C ALA A 37 4.22 -18.06 15.06
N GLU A 38 5.06 -18.88 15.71
CA GLU A 38 5.19 -18.91 17.19
C GLU A 38 5.77 -17.62 17.79
N LYS A 39 6.36 -16.75 16.96
CA LYS A 39 6.98 -15.48 17.38
C LYS A 39 6.20 -14.30 16.82
N GLN A 40 6.17 -13.22 17.62
CA GLN A 40 5.56 -11.94 17.26
C GLN A 40 6.00 -11.45 15.88
N THR A 41 5.05 -10.83 15.20
CA THR A 41 5.16 -10.30 13.86
C THR A 41 6.03 -9.04 13.89
N ASN A 42 6.88 -8.82 12.89
CA ASN A 42 7.72 -7.60 12.83
C ASN A 42 6.92 -6.46 12.17
N ALA A 43 5.78 -6.11 12.76
CA ALA A 43 4.90 -5.07 12.25
C ALA A 43 5.61 -3.71 12.13
N ALA A 44 6.61 -3.45 12.98
CA ALA A 44 7.45 -2.26 12.89
C ALA A 44 8.18 -2.16 11.55
N PHE A 45 8.78 -3.26 11.06
CA PHE A 45 9.44 -3.27 9.76
C PHE A 45 8.47 -2.98 8.61
N LEU A 46 7.25 -3.55 8.66
CA LEU A 46 6.21 -3.30 7.66
C LEU A 46 5.69 -1.87 7.70
N ASN A 47 5.48 -1.33 8.90
CA ASN A 47 5.05 0.05 9.11
C ASN A 47 6.11 1.04 8.59
N VAL A 48 7.39 0.82 8.91
CA VAL A 48 8.49 1.65 8.43
C VAL A 48 8.64 1.54 6.91
N GLY A 49 8.46 0.34 6.34
CA GLY A 49 8.42 0.14 4.89
C GLY A 49 7.25 0.85 4.21
N PHE A 50 6.07 0.87 4.83
CA PHE A 50 4.97 1.72 4.37
C PHE A 50 5.36 3.20 4.49
N ASP A 51 5.97 3.61 5.59
CA ASP A 51 6.24 5.02 5.82
C ASP A 51 7.39 5.57 4.95
N GLY A 52 8.28 4.70 4.47
CA GLY A 52 9.50 5.10 3.75
C GLY A 52 10.60 5.61 4.69
N ASP A 53 10.62 5.14 5.93
CA ASP A 53 11.43 5.74 7.01
C ASP A 53 12.67 4.90 7.36
N HIS A 54 13.49 5.42 8.28
CA HIS A 54 14.67 4.74 8.79
C HIS A 54 14.29 3.61 9.75
N PHE A 55 14.76 2.40 9.45
CA PHE A 55 14.68 1.25 10.34
C PHE A 55 16.08 0.91 10.85
N SER A 56 16.21 0.65 12.14
CA SER A 56 17.43 0.10 12.74
C SER A 56 17.07 -1.00 13.73
N SER A 57 17.69 -2.16 13.57
CA SER A 57 17.47 -3.34 14.39
C SER A 57 18.80 -4.05 14.63
N LEU A 58 19.12 -4.27 15.90
CA LEU A 58 20.28 -5.03 16.33
C LEU A 58 19.80 -6.20 17.17
N ARG A 59 20.23 -7.42 16.82
CA ARG A 59 19.91 -8.63 17.57
C ARG A 59 21.19 -9.39 17.88
N VAL A 60 21.29 -9.93 19.10
CA VAL A 60 22.51 -10.52 19.67
C VAL A 60 23.16 -11.59 18.77
N GLU A 61 22.37 -12.37 18.04
CA GLU A 61 22.88 -13.46 17.20
C GLU A 61 22.97 -13.14 15.70
N ARG A 62 22.74 -11.89 15.27
CA ARG A 62 22.60 -11.55 13.85
C ARG A 62 23.27 -10.24 13.46
N VAL A 63 23.60 -10.15 12.17
CA VAL A 63 23.98 -8.88 11.54
C VAL A 63 22.78 -7.95 11.64
N GLY A 64 22.98 -6.79 12.29
CA GLY A 64 21.96 -5.77 12.39
C GLY A 64 21.61 -5.18 11.03
N VAL A 65 20.37 -4.72 10.88
CA VAL A 65 19.89 -4.04 9.68
C VAL A 65 19.70 -2.57 10.05
N SER A 66 20.27 -1.65 9.26
CA SER A 66 20.07 -0.22 9.42
C SER A 66 19.99 0.44 8.06
N GLY A 67 18.95 1.24 7.82
CA GLY A 67 18.77 1.92 6.54
C GLY A 67 17.35 2.45 6.35
N GLN A 68 17.14 3.18 5.27
CA GLN A 68 15.80 3.54 4.83
C GLN A 68 15.10 2.32 4.24
N ILE A 69 13.86 2.07 4.66
CA ILE A 69 13.07 0.95 4.15
C ILE A 69 11.88 1.51 3.39
N HIS A 70 11.67 1.04 2.17
CA HIS A 70 10.43 1.28 1.45
C HIS A 70 9.87 -0.06 0.99
N GLY A 71 8.56 -0.23 1.14
CA GLY A 71 7.94 -1.42 0.62
C GLY A 71 6.46 -1.31 0.35
N SER A 72 6.02 -2.28 -0.45
CA SER A 72 4.63 -2.42 -0.85
C SER A 72 4.21 -3.88 -0.77
N ILE A 73 2.94 -4.08 -0.39
CA ILE A 73 2.31 -5.38 -0.33
C ILE A 73 0.97 -5.26 -1.03
N VAL A 74 0.74 -6.10 -2.02
CA VAL A 74 -0.54 -6.22 -2.72
C VAL A 74 -0.97 -7.68 -2.66
N ILE A 75 -2.12 -7.93 -2.06
CA ILE A 75 -2.66 -9.28 -1.88
C ILE A 75 -4.06 -9.33 -2.44
N PHE A 76 -4.29 -10.23 -3.40
CA PHE A 76 -5.65 -10.62 -3.78
C PHE A 76 -6.10 -11.71 -2.82
N ALA A 77 -6.90 -11.31 -1.84
CA ALA A 77 -7.17 -12.11 -0.66
C ALA A 77 -8.44 -12.96 -0.78
N GLN A 78 -8.49 -14.02 0.02
CA GLN A 78 -9.71 -14.75 0.33
C GLN A 78 -10.35 -14.17 1.60
N ASP A 79 -11.62 -14.50 1.82
CA ASP A 79 -12.37 -14.11 3.03
C ASP A 79 -11.57 -14.43 4.32
N GLY A 80 -11.68 -13.55 5.32
CA GLY A 80 -11.03 -13.69 6.62
C GLY A 80 -9.58 -13.18 6.70
N LEU A 81 -8.96 -12.75 5.59
CA LEU A 81 -7.63 -12.13 5.69
C LEU A 81 -7.65 -10.82 6.48
N LEU A 82 -8.69 -10.01 6.31
CA LEU A 82 -8.80 -8.72 7.00
C LEU A 82 -8.82 -8.91 8.52
N ASP A 83 -9.62 -9.86 9.03
CA ASP A 83 -9.69 -10.16 10.46
C ASP A 83 -8.34 -10.64 11.01
N ASN A 84 -7.59 -11.42 10.21
CA ASN A 84 -6.23 -11.82 10.57
C ASN A 84 -5.27 -10.63 10.62
N ILE A 85 -5.37 -9.68 9.69
CA ILE A 85 -4.57 -8.45 9.70
C ILE A 85 -4.87 -7.63 10.95
N VAL A 86 -6.16 -7.41 11.26
CA VAL A 86 -6.58 -6.66 12.45
C VAL A 86 -6.07 -7.34 13.73
N THR A 87 -6.24 -8.67 13.81
CA THR A 87 -5.76 -9.48 14.94
C THR A 87 -4.24 -9.40 15.10
N VAL A 88 -3.50 -9.57 14.02
CA VAL A 88 -2.02 -9.49 14.02
C VAL A 88 -1.53 -8.08 14.30
N SER A 89 -2.27 -7.06 13.87
CA SER A 89 -1.89 -5.68 14.11
C SER A 89 -1.86 -5.40 15.61
N ALA A 90 -2.81 -5.90 16.41
CA ALA A 90 -2.79 -5.76 17.87
C ALA A 90 -2.40 -4.34 18.39
N GLY A 91 -2.84 -3.28 17.71
CA GLY A 91 -2.52 -1.88 18.06
C GLY A 91 -1.16 -1.37 17.55
N SER A 92 -0.44 -2.13 16.72
CA SER A 92 0.85 -1.74 16.15
C SER A 92 0.77 -0.65 15.09
N GLY A 93 -0.42 -0.24 14.64
CA GLY A 93 -0.57 0.70 13.53
C GLY A 93 -0.55 0.05 12.13
N LEU A 94 -0.55 -1.29 12.04
CA LEU A 94 -0.44 -2.00 10.76
C LEU A 94 -1.78 -2.04 10.02
N ALA A 95 -2.88 -2.37 10.71
CA ALA A 95 -4.21 -2.45 10.11
C ALA A 95 -4.65 -1.11 9.50
N GLU A 96 -4.27 -0.01 10.14
CA GLU A 96 -4.56 1.37 9.78
C GLU A 96 -3.89 1.80 8.46
N ARG A 97 -2.81 1.11 8.07
CA ARG A 97 -2.06 1.33 6.81
C ARG A 97 -2.52 0.43 5.68
N VAL A 98 -3.38 -0.54 5.94
CA VAL A 98 -3.94 -1.41 4.91
C VAL A 98 -5.12 -0.69 4.25
N ARG A 99 -5.16 -0.77 2.92
CA ARG A 99 -6.33 -0.38 2.10
C ARG A 99 -6.87 -1.62 1.44
N TYR A 100 -8.17 -1.84 1.52
CA TYR A 100 -8.78 -3.05 0.99
C TYR A 100 -10.09 -2.74 0.26
N VAL A 101 -10.38 -3.60 -0.71
CA VAL A 101 -11.64 -3.62 -1.44
C VAL A 101 -12.22 -5.01 -1.31
N ILE A 102 -13.49 -5.09 -0.93
CA ILE A 102 -14.23 -6.33 -0.84
C ILE A 102 -15.22 -6.33 -2.00
N GLU A 103 -15.06 -7.26 -2.91
CA GLU A 103 -16.02 -7.47 -4.00
C GLU A 103 -17.15 -8.40 -3.55
N PRO A 104 -18.41 -8.11 -3.89
CA PRO A 104 -19.51 -9.03 -3.62
C PRO A 104 -19.29 -10.40 -4.26
N SER A 105 -19.57 -11.47 -3.52
CA SER A 105 -19.44 -12.83 -4.05
C SER A 105 -20.40 -13.04 -5.23
N THR A 106 -19.82 -13.40 -6.38
CA THR A 106 -20.58 -13.83 -7.56
C THR A 106 -20.76 -15.34 -7.63
N LYS A 107 -20.28 -16.09 -6.62
CA LYS A 107 -20.35 -17.56 -6.60
C LYS A 107 -21.81 -18.01 -6.63
N GLY A 108 -22.17 -18.85 -7.60
CA GLY A 108 -23.55 -19.32 -7.80
C GLY A 108 -24.46 -18.38 -8.60
N SER A 109 -24.02 -17.15 -8.89
CA SER A 109 -24.78 -16.17 -9.70
C SER A 109 -24.02 -15.72 -10.97
N ARG A 110 -22.88 -16.34 -11.28
CA ARG A 110 -22.08 -16.02 -12.48
C ARG A 110 -22.85 -16.40 -13.74
N VAL A 111 -23.01 -15.44 -14.65
CA VAL A 111 -23.46 -15.70 -16.01
C VAL A 111 -22.26 -15.57 -16.94
N PHE A 112 -21.80 -16.70 -17.48
CA PHE A 112 -20.68 -16.73 -18.42
C PHE A 112 -21.16 -16.28 -19.81
N GLY A 113 -20.34 -15.52 -20.54
CA GLY A 113 -20.64 -15.12 -21.92
C GLY A 113 -21.59 -13.93 -22.08
N VAL A 114 -22.17 -13.41 -21.00
CA VAL A 114 -22.86 -12.11 -21.03
C VAL A 114 -21.80 -11.01 -20.92
N ASN A 115 -21.76 -10.11 -21.90
CA ASN A 115 -20.85 -8.96 -21.98
C ASN A 115 -21.01 -8.03 -20.77
N LYS A 116 -20.41 -8.39 -19.64
CA LYS A 116 -19.64 -7.41 -18.88
C LYS A 116 -18.46 -7.07 -19.77
N ALA A 117 -18.17 -5.77 -19.98
CA ALA A 117 -17.00 -5.35 -20.75
C ALA A 117 -15.83 -6.25 -20.37
N ARG A 118 -15.35 -7.08 -21.32
CA ARG A 118 -14.19 -7.91 -21.05
C ARG A 118 -13.08 -6.94 -20.70
N ALA A 119 -12.43 -7.16 -19.57
CA ALA A 119 -11.25 -6.36 -19.22
C ALA A 119 -10.33 -6.38 -20.43
N ASP A 120 -9.92 -5.19 -20.88
CA ASP A 120 -8.97 -5.09 -21.98
C ASP A 120 -7.66 -5.70 -21.51
N LEU A 121 -7.42 -6.95 -21.93
CA LEU A 121 -6.24 -7.71 -21.53
C LEU A 121 -4.94 -7.09 -22.06
N SER A 122 -5.02 -6.18 -23.05
CA SER A 122 -3.86 -5.42 -23.50
C SER A 122 -3.31 -4.51 -22.40
N LEU A 123 -4.19 -4.01 -21.51
CA LEU A 123 -3.80 -3.23 -20.33
C LEU A 123 -3.14 -4.06 -19.23
N VAL A 124 -3.24 -5.40 -19.25
CA VAL A 124 -2.53 -6.27 -18.30
C VAL A 124 -1.20 -6.73 -18.88
N ALA A 125 -1.16 -7.02 -20.18
CA ALA A 125 0.04 -7.46 -20.86
C ALA A 125 1.11 -6.36 -20.94
N ASN A 126 0.73 -5.12 -21.29
CA ASN A 126 1.70 -4.04 -21.47
C ASN A 126 2.43 -3.62 -20.18
N PRO A 127 1.73 -3.33 -19.06
CA PRO A 127 2.40 -2.89 -17.84
C PRO A 127 3.31 -3.96 -17.24
N VAL A 128 2.94 -5.24 -17.28
CA VAL A 128 3.76 -6.34 -16.75
C VAL A 128 5.04 -6.53 -17.58
N HIS A 129 4.96 -6.39 -18.91
CA HIS A 129 6.15 -6.44 -19.77
C HIS A 129 7.08 -5.24 -19.59
N VAL A 130 6.55 -4.01 -19.48
CA VAL A 130 7.36 -2.80 -19.26
C VAL A 130 8.01 -2.79 -17.88
N VAL A 131 7.29 -3.21 -16.83
CA VAL A 131 7.86 -3.33 -15.48
C VAL A 131 8.97 -4.37 -15.46
N SER A 132 8.78 -5.56 -16.05
CA SER A 132 9.80 -6.62 -15.94
C SER A 132 11.07 -6.40 -16.77
N SER A 133 11.04 -5.64 -17.87
CA SER A 133 12.22 -5.40 -18.71
C SER A 133 13.14 -4.29 -18.20
N ASP A 134 12.60 -3.35 -17.43
CA ASP A 134 13.30 -2.10 -17.06
C ASP A 134 13.72 -2.06 -15.58
N LEU A 135 13.33 -3.06 -14.78
CA LEU A 135 13.78 -3.15 -13.38
C LEU A 135 15.25 -3.62 -13.36
N PRO A 136 16.18 -2.83 -12.82
CA PRO A 136 17.56 -3.30 -12.63
C PRO A 136 17.61 -4.52 -11.69
N ASP A 137 18.63 -5.37 -11.90
CA ASP A 137 18.94 -6.50 -11.01
C ASP A 137 19.21 -6.07 -9.56
N PHE A 138 19.56 -4.79 -9.37
CA PHE A 138 19.81 -4.16 -8.08
C PHE A 138 19.27 -2.73 -8.04
N PHE A 139 18.52 -2.41 -6.99
CA PHE A 139 18.04 -1.07 -6.73
C PHE A 139 18.90 -0.38 -5.69
N ASP A 140 19.41 0.79 -6.06
CA ASP A 140 20.11 1.68 -5.15
C ASP A 140 19.23 2.91 -4.92
N LEU A 141 18.55 2.96 -3.76
CA LEU A 141 17.69 4.08 -3.38
C LEU A 141 18.39 5.44 -3.51
N GLN A 142 19.71 5.49 -3.26
CA GLN A 142 20.48 6.74 -3.31
C GLN A 142 20.68 7.27 -4.73
N LYS A 143 20.44 6.45 -5.75
CA LYS A 143 20.56 6.83 -7.17
C LYS A 143 19.22 7.17 -7.81
N LEU A 144 18.11 6.98 -7.10
CA LEU A 144 16.79 7.33 -7.61
C LEU A 144 16.59 8.84 -7.51
N GLU A 145 16.02 9.43 -8.56
CA GLU A 145 15.55 10.81 -8.49
C GLU A 145 14.16 10.82 -7.83
N PRO A 146 13.98 11.58 -6.74
CA PRO A 146 12.67 11.68 -6.11
C PRO A 146 11.70 12.45 -7.02
N VAL A 147 10.50 11.90 -7.21
CA VAL A 147 9.42 12.63 -7.88
C VAL A 147 9.04 13.82 -7.01
N LYS A 148 9.09 15.03 -7.58
CA LYS A 148 8.81 16.26 -6.82
C LYS A 148 7.31 16.48 -6.66
N TRP A 149 6.99 17.34 -5.71
CA TRP A 149 5.63 17.77 -5.42
C TRP A 149 5.55 19.29 -5.58
N SER A 150 4.57 19.76 -6.34
CA SER A 150 4.31 21.19 -6.46
C SER A 150 3.54 21.70 -5.24
N GLU A 151 3.67 22.99 -4.91
CA GLU A 151 2.87 23.63 -3.86
C GLU A 151 1.37 23.44 -4.08
N ALA A 152 0.91 23.49 -5.34
CA ALA A 152 -0.49 23.24 -5.68
C ALA A 152 -0.92 21.80 -5.36
N ALA A 153 -0.06 20.81 -5.60
CA ALA A 153 -0.33 19.41 -5.26
C ALA A 153 -0.40 19.21 -3.74
N LEU A 154 0.52 19.83 -2.99
CA LEU A 154 0.53 19.77 -1.53
C LEU A 154 -0.70 20.46 -0.93
N SER A 155 -1.11 21.62 -1.47
CA SER A 155 -2.32 22.32 -1.05
C SER A 155 -3.58 21.47 -1.19
N LEU A 156 -3.71 20.69 -2.27
CA LEU A 156 -4.87 19.78 -2.44
C LEU A 156 -4.92 18.69 -1.36
N ILE A 157 -3.76 18.20 -0.93
CA ILE A 157 -3.65 17.20 0.13
C ILE A 157 -3.94 17.83 1.50
N ASP A 158 -3.51 19.06 1.72
CA ASP A 158 -3.81 19.81 2.95
C ASP A 158 -5.32 20.10 3.02
N ASP A 159 -5.95 20.50 1.92
CA ASP A 159 -7.40 20.68 1.82
C ASP A 159 -8.17 19.39 2.12
N TYR A 160 -7.70 18.25 1.60
CA TYR A 160 -8.24 16.94 1.98
C TYR A 160 -8.11 16.70 3.49
N SER A 161 -6.93 16.92 4.05
CA SER A 161 -6.64 16.67 5.47
C SER A 161 -7.53 17.53 6.38
N ASN A 162 -7.66 18.83 6.06
CA ASN A 162 -8.53 19.76 6.77
C ASN A 162 -10.01 19.38 6.67
N ALA A 163 -10.44 18.80 5.54
CA ALA A 163 -11.81 18.36 5.37
C ALA A 163 -12.15 17.10 6.19
N VAL A 164 -11.19 16.18 6.36
CA VAL A 164 -11.42 14.91 7.07
C VAL A 164 -11.19 15.00 8.58
N GLU A 165 -10.35 15.92 9.04
CA GLU A 165 -10.00 16.07 10.47
C GLU A 165 -11.23 16.18 11.40
N PRO A 166 -12.27 16.99 11.10
CA PRO A 166 -13.46 17.05 11.96
C PRO A 166 -14.27 15.75 11.95
N MET A 167 -14.10 14.89 10.94
CA MET A 167 -14.86 13.65 10.78
C MET A 167 -14.30 12.49 11.61
N ILE A 168 -13.02 12.55 11.98
CA ILE A 168 -12.36 11.52 12.79
C ILE A 168 -12.39 11.81 14.30
N GLY A 169 -12.85 13.00 14.69
CA GLY A 169 -13.06 13.35 16.10
C GLY A 169 -14.24 12.62 16.74
N ASP A 170 -14.36 12.74 18.06
CA ASP A 170 -15.44 12.12 18.84
C ASP A 170 -16.84 12.48 18.29
N GLY A 171 -17.63 11.47 17.93
CA GLY A 171 -18.96 11.65 17.34
C GLY A 171 -18.97 12.02 15.85
N GLY A 172 -17.80 12.12 15.22
CA GLY A 172 -17.66 12.26 13.78
C GLY A 172 -17.99 10.97 13.03
N LYS A 173 -18.25 11.09 11.71
CA LYS A 173 -18.57 9.95 10.82
C LYS A 173 -17.58 8.80 10.94
N TRP A 174 -16.31 9.12 11.15
CA TRP A 174 -15.19 8.19 11.20
C TRP A 174 -14.55 8.16 12.59
N GLY A 175 -15.30 8.49 13.65
CA GLY A 175 -14.78 8.57 15.02
C GLY A 175 -14.49 7.23 15.69
N ASP A 176 -14.79 6.09 15.06
CA ASP A 176 -14.31 4.78 15.55
C ASP A 176 -12.77 4.77 15.54
N PRO A 177 -12.07 4.35 16.61
CA PRO A 177 -10.61 4.45 16.68
C PRO A 177 -9.86 3.78 15.52
N LEU A 178 -10.30 2.62 15.03
CA LEU A 178 -9.63 1.94 13.92
C LEU A 178 -9.86 2.70 12.62
N ILE A 179 -11.09 3.14 12.36
CA ILE A 179 -11.41 3.95 11.18
C ILE A 179 -10.72 5.32 11.22
N ALA A 180 -10.77 6.02 12.35
CA ALA A 180 -10.13 7.32 12.58
C ALA A 180 -8.63 7.24 12.29
N ASN A 181 -7.95 6.23 12.83
CA ASN A 181 -6.52 6.03 12.58
C ASN A 181 -6.23 5.62 11.14
N THR A 182 -7.14 4.91 10.47
CA THR A 182 -7.00 4.58 9.03
C THR A 182 -7.11 5.84 8.18
N VAL A 183 -8.09 6.70 8.47
CA VAL A 183 -8.34 7.96 7.75
C VAL A 183 -7.20 8.96 7.99
N SER A 184 -6.63 9.00 9.20
CA SER A 184 -5.48 9.88 9.50
C SER A 184 -4.22 9.52 8.71
N LYS A 185 -4.14 8.30 8.15
CA LYS A 185 -3.10 7.88 7.19
C LYS A 185 -3.42 8.24 5.74
N GLY A 186 -4.57 8.85 5.46
CA GLY A 186 -5.03 9.15 4.11
C GLY A 186 -4.08 10.04 3.32
N ARG A 187 -3.46 11.05 3.96
CA ARG A 187 -2.42 11.88 3.33
C ARG A 187 -1.32 11.03 2.67
N GLN A 188 -0.78 10.08 3.42
CA GLN A 188 0.31 9.24 2.96
C GLN A 188 -0.14 8.27 1.87
N ASN A 189 -1.37 7.78 1.96
CA ASN A 189 -1.93 6.93 0.93
C ASN A 189 -2.18 7.70 -0.38
N ILE A 190 -2.70 8.93 -0.31
CA ILE A 190 -2.88 9.81 -1.47
C ILE A 190 -1.54 10.07 -2.18
N ILE A 191 -0.50 10.38 -1.41
CA ILE A 191 0.85 10.61 -1.95
C ILE A 191 1.32 9.39 -2.76
N LYS A 192 1.19 8.20 -2.21
CA LYS A 192 1.57 6.96 -2.88
C LYS A 192 0.73 6.67 -4.11
N MET A 193 -0.59 6.78 -4.01
CA MET A 193 -1.50 6.53 -5.13
C MET A 193 -1.24 7.51 -6.29
N ALA A 194 -1.14 8.81 -6.01
CA ALA A 194 -0.86 9.82 -7.02
C ALA A 194 0.50 9.59 -7.70
N THR A 195 1.53 9.26 -6.92
CA THR A 195 2.86 8.93 -7.46
C THR A 195 2.80 7.72 -8.40
N ASN A 196 2.11 6.66 -7.99
CA ASN A 196 1.93 5.46 -8.80
C ASN A 196 1.12 5.73 -10.08
N LEU A 197 0.07 6.56 -10.00
CA LEU A 197 -0.73 6.97 -11.17
C LEU A 197 0.12 7.76 -12.17
N THR A 198 0.90 8.73 -11.71
CA THR A 198 1.79 9.51 -12.58
C THR A 198 2.85 8.64 -13.24
N ILE A 199 3.47 7.72 -12.49
CA ILE A 199 4.44 6.76 -13.04
C ILE A 199 3.75 5.85 -14.06
N LEU A 200 2.55 5.33 -13.75
CA LEU A 200 1.82 4.45 -14.66
C LEU A 200 1.48 5.14 -15.98
N ARG A 201 0.96 6.38 -15.93
CA ARG A 201 0.66 7.18 -17.13
C ARG A 201 1.92 7.48 -17.94
N LYS A 202 3.05 7.72 -17.25
CA LYS A 202 4.36 7.84 -17.92
C LYS A 202 4.73 6.56 -18.67
N MET A 203 4.60 5.41 -18.01
CA MET A 203 4.91 4.10 -18.60
C MET A 203 3.99 3.76 -19.78
N GLN A 204 2.76 4.25 -19.75
CA GLN A 204 1.79 4.11 -20.84
C GLN A 204 2.04 5.11 -21.99
N GLY A 205 3.03 5.98 -21.87
CA GLY A 205 3.37 6.98 -22.89
C GLY A 205 2.42 8.18 -22.93
N GLU A 206 1.49 8.29 -21.98
CA GLU A 206 0.58 9.44 -21.88
C GLU A 206 1.33 10.71 -21.45
N LEU A 207 2.37 10.55 -20.62
CA LEU A 207 3.28 11.62 -20.24
C LEU A 207 4.59 11.50 -21.03
N THR A 208 4.97 12.54 -21.75
CA THR A 208 6.24 12.57 -22.51
C THR A 208 7.32 13.37 -21.77
N GLY A 209 8.60 13.08 -22.01
CA GLY A 209 9.72 13.75 -21.32
C GLY A 209 10.00 13.25 -19.89
N HIS A 210 10.88 13.94 -19.16
CA HIS A 210 11.14 13.65 -17.73
C HIS A 210 9.86 13.86 -16.90
N ILE A 211 9.66 13.12 -15.80
CA ILE A 211 8.61 13.44 -14.83
C ILE A 211 9.24 14.35 -13.75
N PRO A 212 9.19 15.68 -13.87
CA PRO A 212 9.80 16.54 -12.86
C PRO A 212 8.97 16.57 -11.58
N ALA A 213 7.67 16.28 -11.63
CA ALA A 213 6.74 16.34 -10.51
C ALA A 213 5.49 15.48 -10.74
N VAL A 214 4.78 15.13 -9.66
CA VAL A 214 3.47 14.48 -9.71
C VAL A 214 2.44 15.38 -10.40
N ASP A 215 1.64 14.81 -11.30
CA ASP A 215 0.61 15.54 -12.05
C ASP A 215 -0.60 15.87 -11.16
N LEU A 216 -1.17 17.07 -11.31
CA LEU A 216 -2.26 17.53 -10.46
C LEU A 216 -3.55 16.71 -10.65
N ASP A 217 -3.81 16.18 -11.85
CA ASP A 217 -4.99 15.36 -12.09
C ASP A 217 -4.84 13.98 -11.44
N ASP A 218 -3.62 13.46 -11.36
CA ASP A 218 -3.34 12.22 -10.62
C ASP A 218 -3.51 12.42 -9.10
N VAL A 219 -3.16 13.60 -8.56
CA VAL A 219 -3.43 13.96 -7.16
C VAL A 219 -4.92 14.01 -6.89
N ARG A 220 -5.70 14.67 -7.76
CA ARG A 220 -7.17 14.73 -7.64
C ARG A 220 -7.79 13.34 -7.71
N CYS A 221 -7.34 12.51 -8.66
CA CYS A 221 -7.77 11.13 -8.80
C CYS A 221 -7.48 10.33 -7.51
N ALA A 222 -6.26 10.45 -6.97
CA ALA A 222 -5.89 9.79 -5.72
C ALA A 222 -6.73 10.25 -4.52
N ILE A 223 -7.10 11.53 -4.44
CA ILE A 223 -8.00 12.04 -3.39
C ILE A 223 -9.38 11.40 -3.50
N GLU A 224 -9.95 11.32 -4.70
CA GLU A 224 -11.25 10.68 -4.93
C GLU A 224 -11.20 9.17 -4.62
N MET A 225 -10.13 8.49 -5.03
CA MET A 225 -9.89 7.09 -4.68
C MET A 225 -9.81 6.89 -3.17
N GLU A 226 -9.09 7.76 -2.45
CA GLU A 226 -8.99 7.67 -0.99
C GLU A 226 -10.35 7.88 -0.32
N ARG A 227 -11.14 8.88 -0.75
CA ARG A 227 -12.49 9.11 -0.23
C ARG A 227 -13.37 7.88 -0.42
N TRP A 228 -13.37 7.33 -1.62
CA TRP A 228 -14.13 6.12 -1.92
C TRP A 228 -13.66 4.93 -1.07
N LEU A 229 -12.35 4.74 -0.91
CA LEU A 229 -11.80 3.70 -0.05
C LEU A 229 -12.23 3.89 1.41
N MET A 230 -12.18 5.11 1.94
CA MET A 230 -12.58 5.35 3.34
C MET A 230 -14.08 5.11 3.57
N ASP A 231 -14.91 5.44 2.61
CA ASP A 231 -16.34 5.08 2.65
C ASP A 231 -16.55 3.57 2.57
N HIS A 232 -15.82 2.88 1.70
CA HIS A 232 -15.84 1.43 1.60
C HIS A 232 -15.38 0.78 2.90
N HIS A 233 -14.30 1.27 3.51
CA HIS A 233 -13.80 0.80 4.80
C HIS A 233 -14.86 0.98 5.88
N TYR A 234 -15.43 2.17 6.01
CA TYR A 234 -16.46 2.46 7.00
C TYR A 234 -17.67 1.54 6.87
N GLN A 235 -18.13 1.25 5.65
CA GLN A 235 -19.27 0.36 5.42
C GLN A 235 -18.99 -1.11 5.77
N ASN A 236 -17.73 -1.55 5.68
CA ASN A 236 -17.35 -2.96 5.86
C ASN A 236 -16.69 -3.25 7.22
N LEU A 237 -16.20 -2.22 7.92
CA LEU A 237 -15.61 -2.33 9.27
C LEU A 237 -16.45 -1.64 10.35
N GLY A 238 -17.33 -0.69 10.02
CA GLY A 238 -18.18 0.04 10.98
C GLY A 238 -19.28 -0.80 11.65
N GLY A 239 -19.19 -2.14 11.55
CA GLY A 239 -20.02 -3.11 12.26
C GLY A 239 -19.31 -3.79 13.43
N TYR A 240 -18.08 -3.37 13.76
CA TYR A 240 -17.34 -3.83 14.95
C TYR A 240 -17.53 -2.88 16.13
#